data_AF-A0A4V6I9V2-F1
#
_entry.id   AF-A0A4V6I9V2-F1
#
_cell.length_a   1.000
_cell.length_b   1.000
_cell.length_c   1.000
_cell.angle_alpha   90.00
_cell.angle_beta   90.00
_cell.angle_gamma   90.00
#
_symmetry.space_group_name_H-M   'P 1'
#
loop_
_entity.id
_entity.type
_entity.pdbx_description
1 polymer ?
#
loop_
_entity_poly.entity_id
_entity_poly.type
_entity_poly.pdbx_seq_one_letter_code
_entity_poly.pdbx_strand_id
1 'polypeptide(L)'
;MLSLEQEIKALIIASLALEDMQPDDIDSASPLFVEGLGLDSIDALELGLALQKRYGVSMSADAEETRRHFSSVKALAAFVAAERKDNPAPLD
;
A
#
# COMPACT_ATOMS: atom_id res chain seq x y z
N MET A 1 11.22 -11.22 11.26
CA MET A 1 10.96 -9.94 10.57
C MET A 1 9.86 -10.20 9.56
N LEU A 2 8.78 -9.42 9.58
CA LEU A 2 7.76 -9.47 8.52
C LEU A 2 8.32 -8.82 7.26
N SER A 3 7.94 -9.30 6.08
CA SER A 3 8.29 -8.61 4.83
C SER A 3 7.47 -7.33 4.69
N LEU A 4 7.98 -6.35 3.93
CA LEU A 4 7.25 -5.11 3.68
C LEU A 4 5.86 -5.36 3.05
N GLU A 5 5.74 -6.40 2.23
CA GLU A 5 4.45 -6.85 1.68
C GLU A 5 3.47 -7.27 2.79
N GLN A 6 3.94 -8.01 3.80
CA GLN A 6 3.11 -8.42 4.96
C GLN A 6 2.67 -7.21 5.80
N GLU A 7 3.57 -6.23 5.99
CA GLU A 7 3.22 -4.98 6.67
C GLU A 7 2.18 -4.17 5.90
N ILE A 8 2.29 -4.11 4.56
CA ILE A 8 1.33 -3.41 3.70
C ILE A 8 -0.02 -4.13 3.68
N LYS A 9 -0.05 -5.47 3.63
CA LYS A 9 -1.29 -6.25 3.73
C LYS A 9 -2.02 -5.97 5.04
N ALA A 10 -1.30 -6.00 6.16
CA ALA A 10 -1.86 -5.65 7.46
C ALA A 10 -2.36 -4.20 7.50
N LEU A 11 -1.66 -3.27 6.86
CA LEU A 11 -2.09 -1.88 6.74
C LEU A 11 -3.38 -1.75 5.92
N ILE A 12 -3.49 -2.46 4.79
CA ILE A 12 -4.69 -2.46 3.94
C ILE A 12 -5.90 -2.92 4.76
N ILE A 13 -5.77 -4.05 5.45
CA ILE A 13 -6.85 -4.61 6.29
C ILE A 13 -7.27 -3.61 7.38
N ALA A 14 -6.29 -3.04 8.08
CA ALA A 14 -6.55 -2.12 9.18
C ALA A 14 -7.11 -0.76 8.71
N SER A 15 -6.69 -0.28 7.53
CA SER A 15 -7.16 1.00 6.99
C SER A 15 -8.58 0.87 6.48
N LEU A 16 -8.87 -0.18 5.72
CA LEU A 16 -10.13 -0.37 5.00
C LEU A 16 -11.16 -1.22 5.75
N ALA A 17 -10.94 -1.44 7.05
CA ALA A 17 -11.82 -2.22 7.92
C ALA A 17 -12.22 -3.61 7.35
N LEU A 18 -11.25 -4.33 6.75
CA LEU A 18 -11.46 -5.67 6.20
C LEU A 18 -11.38 -6.74 7.31
N GLU A 19 -12.26 -6.66 8.31
CA GLU A 19 -12.19 -7.42 9.57
C GLU A 19 -12.21 -8.95 9.39
N ASP A 20 -12.78 -9.43 8.28
CA ASP A 20 -12.87 -10.87 7.95
C ASP A 20 -11.68 -11.40 7.13
N MET A 21 -10.64 -10.59 6.90
CA MET A 21 -9.47 -10.97 6.10
C MET A 21 -8.19 -11.02 6.94
N GLN A 22 -7.32 -11.98 6.63
CA GLN A 22 -5.94 -12.00 7.13
C GLN A 22 -4.95 -11.57 6.04
N PRO A 23 -3.74 -11.08 6.42
CA PRO A 23 -2.72 -10.73 5.44
C PRO A 23 -2.40 -11.85 4.44
N ASP A 24 -2.41 -13.10 4.89
CA ASP A 24 -2.16 -14.27 4.02
C ASP A 24 -3.29 -14.55 3.02
N ASP A 25 -4.50 -14.01 3.22
CA ASP A 25 -5.61 -14.12 2.25
C ASP A 25 -5.44 -13.15 1.07
N ILE A 26 -4.58 -12.15 1.20
CA ILE A 26 -4.32 -11.15 0.16
C ILE A 26 -3.18 -11.65 -0.74
N ASP A 27 -3.45 -11.94 -2.00
CA ASP A 27 -2.38 -12.23 -2.98
C ASP A 27 -1.60 -10.94 -3.32
N SER A 28 -0.27 -10.99 -3.16
CA SER A 28 0.57 -9.82 -3.36
C SER A 28 0.61 -9.30 -4.80
N ALA A 29 0.37 -10.17 -5.79
CA ALA A 29 0.43 -9.87 -7.22
C ALA A 29 -0.95 -9.60 -7.83
N SER A 30 -2.03 -9.95 -7.13
CA SER A 30 -3.39 -9.67 -7.59
C SER A 30 -3.69 -8.17 -7.60
N PRO A 31 -4.59 -7.73 -8.51
CA PRO A 31 -5.11 -6.36 -8.51
C PRO A 31 -5.68 -5.97 -7.13
N LEU A 32 -5.40 -4.77 -6.64
CA LEU A 32 -6.06 -4.28 -5.42
C LEU A 32 -7.49 -3.78 -5.70
N PHE A 33 -7.68 -3.15 -6.86
CA PHE A 33 -8.94 -2.50 -7.23
C PHE A 33 -9.75 -3.37 -8.19
N VAL A 34 -11.07 -3.15 -8.19
CA VAL A 34 -12.04 -3.75 -9.11
C VAL A 34 -12.13 -5.27 -9.03
N GLU A 35 -11.16 -6.02 -9.58
CA GLU A 35 -11.24 -7.48 -9.73
C GLU A 35 -10.59 -8.28 -8.60
N GLY A 36 -9.68 -7.70 -7.81
CA GLY A 36 -9.08 -8.41 -6.67
C GLY A 36 -9.78 -8.13 -5.35
N LEU A 37 -9.24 -7.23 -4.51
CA LEU A 37 -9.88 -6.88 -3.23
C LEU A 37 -11.20 -6.10 -3.38
N GLY A 38 -11.58 -5.74 -4.62
CA GLY A 38 -12.82 -5.03 -4.90
C GLY A 38 -12.84 -3.59 -4.41
N LEU A 39 -11.66 -3.01 -4.12
CA LEU A 39 -11.55 -1.66 -3.59
C LEU A 39 -12.04 -0.62 -4.59
N ASP A 40 -12.61 0.45 -4.06
CA ASP A 40 -13.07 1.60 -4.84
C ASP A 40 -12.11 2.80 -4.75
N SER A 41 -12.51 3.92 -5.36
CA SER A 41 -11.69 5.14 -5.40
C SER A 41 -11.53 5.82 -4.03
N ILE A 42 -12.47 5.63 -3.10
CA ILE A 42 -12.40 6.16 -1.74
C ILE A 42 -11.38 5.35 -0.93
N ASP A 43 -11.41 4.02 -1.06
CA ASP A 43 -10.44 3.14 -0.43
C ASP A 43 -9.01 3.45 -0.88
N ALA A 44 -8.82 3.78 -2.17
CA ALA A 44 -7.52 4.19 -2.70
C ALA A 44 -6.96 5.42 -1.96
N LEU A 45 -7.82 6.39 -1.71
CA LEU A 45 -7.46 7.64 -1.03
C LEU A 45 -7.08 7.35 0.43
N GLU A 46 -7.87 6.54 1.12
CA GLU A 46 -7.63 6.18 2.51
C GLU A 46 -6.34 5.38 2.68
N LEU A 47 -6.11 4.40 1.80
CA LEU A 47 -4.86 3.64 1.76
C LEU A 47 -3.65 4.54 1.45
N GLY A 48 -3.78 5.50 0.52
CA GLY A 48 -2.74 6.47 0.24
C GLY A 48 -2.37 7.34 1.44
N LEU A 49 -3.37 7.81 2.18
CA LEU A 49 -3.17 8.56 3.42
C LEU A 49 -2.53 7.71 4.52
N ALA A 50 -2.92 6.44 4.64
CA ALA A 50 -2.35 5.50 5.60
C ALA A 50 -0.87 5.22 5.30
N LEU A 51 -0.51 5.04 4.02
CA LEU A 51 0.86 4.87 3.57
C LEU A 51 1.71 6.10 3.87
N GLN A 52 1.20 7.30 3.57
CA GLN A 52 1.88 8.56 3.88
C GLN A 52 2.15 8.71 5.38
N LYS A 53 1.14 8.44 6.23
CA LYS A 53 1.28 8.55 7.68
C LYS A 53 2.26 7.53 8.27
N ARG A 54 2.24 6.30 7.77
CA ARG A 54 3.04 5.19 8.33
C ARG A 54 4.47 5.16 7.81
N TYR A 55 4.68 5.50 6.54
CA TYR A 55 5.97 5.34 5.86
C TYR A 55 6.57 6.66 5.38
N GLY A 56 5.87 7.79 5.51
CA GLY A 56 6.35 9.10 5.05
C GLY A 56 6.41 9.25 3.54
N VAL A 57 5.77 8.35 2.78
CA VAL A 57 5.79 8.35 1.31
C VAL A 57 4.80 9.37 0.75
N SER A 58 5.15 10.01 -0.36
CA SER A 58 4.26 10.96 -1.05
C SER A 58 3.83 10.41 -2.40
N MET A 59 2.53 10.43 -2.68
CA MET A 59 2.02 10.02 -3.99
C MET A 59 2.37 11.07 -5.04
N SER A 60 2.88 10.62 -6.18
CA SER A 60 3.12 11.48 -7.34
C SER A 60 1.82 12.12 -7.82
N ALA A 61 1.88 13.38 -8.29
CA ALA A 61 0.74 14.04 -8.92
C ALA A 61 0.35 13.38 -10.27
N ASP A 62 1.21 12.51 -10.79
CA ASP A 62 1.00 11.77 -12.02
C ASP A 62 0.05 10.59 -11.80
N ALA A 63 -1.13 10.66 -12.42
CA ALA A 63 -2.20 9.68 -12.21
C ALA A 63 -1.87 8.29 -12.75
N GLU A 64 -1.05 8.20 -13.81
CA GLU A 64 -0.59 6.91 -14.34
C GLU A 64 0.40 6.24 -13.39
N GLU A 65 1.32 7.00 -12.81
CA GLU A 65 2.30 6.51 -11.86
C GLU A 65 1.63 6.05 -10.56
N THR A 66 0.69 6.85 -10.06
CA THR A 66 -0.16 6.48 -8.92
C THR A 66 -0.89 5.16 -9.19
N ARG A 67 -1.55 5.01 -10.35
CA ARG A 67 -2.21 3.75 -10.72
C ARG A 67 -1.27 2.56 -10.77
N ARG A 68 -0.01 2.74 -11.20
CA ARG A 68 1.00 1.67 -11.19
C ARG A 68 1.36 1.25 -9.78
N HIS A 69 1.59 2.21 -8.88
CA HIS A 69 1.92 1.92 -7.49
C HIS A 69 0.77 1.21 -6.76
N PHE A 70 -0.46 1.64 -7.01
CA PHE A 70 -1.67 1.05 -6.44
C PHE A 70 -2.17 -0.21 -7.15
N SER A 71 -1.44 -0.74 -8.14
CA SER A 71 -1.91 -1.91 -8.89
C SER A 71 -2.02 -3.18 -8.03
N SER A 72 -1.06 -3.40 -7.13
CA SER A 72 -0.92 -4.62 -6.33
C SER A 72 -0.16 -4.33 -5.03
N VAL A 73 -0.25 -5.21 -4.02
CA VAL A 73 0.56 -5.09 -2.79
C VAL A 73 2.05 -5.07 -3.14
N LYS A 74 2.47 -5.90 -4.09
CA LYS A 74 3.87 -5.97 -4.55
C LYS A 74 4.35 -4.63 -5.12
N ALA A 75 3.51 -3.96 -5.90
CA ALA A 75 3.82 -2.63 -6.44
C ALA A 75 3.91 -1.56 -5.33
N LEU A 76 2.99 -1.59 -4.36
CA LEU A 76 3.05 -0.71 -3.19
C LEU A 76 4.31 -0.97 -2.35
N ALA A 77 4.68 -2.23 -2.12
CA ALA A 77 5.89 -2.58 -1.39
C ALA A 77 7.14 -2.09 -2.10
N ALA A 78 7.22 -2.27 -3.42
CA ALA A 78 8.34 -1.77 -4.21
C ALA A 78 8.44 -0.23 -4.13
N PHE A 79 7.31 0.46 -4.22
CA PHE A 79 7.23 1.92 -4.09
C PHE A 79 7.70 2.39 -2.70
N VAL A 80 7.14 1.83 -1.63
CA VAL A 80 7.51 2.17 -0.25
C VAL A 80 8.98 1.88 0.03
N ALA A 81 9.51 0.76 -0.49
CA ALA A 81 10.92 0.44 -0.33
C ALA A 81 11.83 1.44 -1.06
N ALA A 82 11.44 1.92 -2.24
CA ALA A 82 12.18 2.92 -2.99
C ALA A 82 12.19 4.27 -2.25
N GLU A 83 11.03 4.73 -1.79
CA GLU A 83 10.89 6.01 -1.07
C GLU A 83 11.65 6.00 0.27
N ARG A 84 11.60 4.90 1.03
CA ARG A 84 12.36 4.77 2.29
C ARG A 84 13.88 4.80 2.09
N LYS A 85 14.36 4.45 0.90
CA LYS A 85 15.79 4.52 0.56
C LYS A 85 16.21 5.96 0.26
N ASP A 86 15.30 6.76 -0.28
CA ASP A 86 15.54 8.17 -0.63
C ASP A 86 15.33 9.11 0.57
N ASN A 87 14.41 8.75 1.48
CA ASN A 87 14.15 9.47 2.72
C ASN A 87 14.52 8.60 3.95
N PRO A 88 15.82 8.45 4.27
CA PRO A 88 16.20 7.82 5.53
C PRO A 88 15.64 8.71 6.64
N ALA A 89 14.73 8.17 7.46
CA ALA A 89 14.27 8.84 8.65
C ALA A 89 15.50 9.41 9.40
N PRO A 90 15.45 10.67 9.88
CA PRO A 90 16.57 11.24 10.60
C PRO A 90 16.98 10.26 11.70
N LEU A 91 18.25 9.86 11.67
CA LEU A 91 18.85 9.07 12.74
C LEU A 91 18.71 9.91 14.02
N ASP A 92 17.84 9.47 14.94
CA ASP A 92 17.78 9.98 16.31
C ASP A 92 19.05 9.59 17.07
#